data_AF-A0A5K0XIE1-F1
#
_entry.id   AF-A0A5K0XIE1-F1
#
_cell.length_a   1.000
_cell.length_b   1.000
_cell.length_c   1.000
_cell.angle_alpha   90.00
_cell.angle_beta   90.00
_cell.angle_gamma   90.00
#
_symmetry.space_group_name_H-M   'P 1'
#
loop_
_entity.id
_entity.type
_entity.pdbx_description
1 polymer ?
#
loop_
_entity_poly.entity_id
_entity_poly.type
_entity_poly.pdbx_seq_one_letter_code
_entity_poly.pdbx_strand_id
1 'polypeptide(L)' 'DSDASIRKRALELVFLLVNDSNVKQLTKELIDYLEVSDPEFKDDLTAKICLIVE' A
#
# COMPACT_ATOMS: atom_id res chain seq x y z
N ASP A 1 -8.74 16.60 2.02
CA ASP A 1 -7.97 16.04 3.15
C ASP A 1 -8.52 14.79 3.82
N SER A 2 -9.82 14.69 4.12
CA SER A 2 -10.35 13.50 4.81
C SER A 2 -10.06 12.19 4.06
N ASP A 3 -10.20 12.15 2.74
CA ASP A 3 -9.92 10.96 1.94
C ASP A 3 -8.44 10.55 1.94
N ALA A 4 -7.52 11.52 1.97
CA ALA A 4 -6.08 11.24 2.03
C ALA A 4 -5.72 10.55 3.36
N SER A 5 -6.24 11.06 4.48
CA SER A 5 -6.01 10.44 5.80
C SER A 5 -6.64 9.05 5.93
N ILE A 6 -7.80 8.82 5.32
CA ILE A 6 -8.46 7.50 5.29
C ILE A 6 -7.61 6.50 4.49
N ARG A 7 -7.12 6.90 3.31
CA ARG A 7 -6.26 6.05 2.48
C ARG A 7 -4.96 5.67 3.18
N LYS A 8 -4.33 6.62 3.90
CA LYS A 8 -3.13 6.33 4.71
C LYS A 8 -3.42 5.28 5.78
N ARG A 9 -4.52 5.42 6.53
CA ARG A 9 -4.93 4.43 7.54
C ARG A 9 -5.25 3.06 6.91
N ALA A 10 -5.93 3.05 5.77
CA ALA A 10 -6.21 1.81 5.05
C ALA A 10 -4.92 1.10 4.62
N LEU A 11 -3.93 1.84 4.11
CA LEU A 11 -2.63 1.31 3.74
C LEU A 11 -1.87 0.73 4.95
N GLU A 12 -1.90 1.40 6.10
CA GLU A 12 -1.32 0.85 7.34
C GLU A 12 -2.00 -0.45 7.78
N LEU A 13 -3.33 -0.53 7.67
CA LEU A 13 -4.07 -1.75 7.99
C LEU A 13 -3.73 -2.88 7.01
N VAL A 14 -3.64 -2.61 5.71
CA VAL A 14 -3.24 -3.61 4.71
C VAL A 14 -1.84 -4.14 5.03
N PHE A 15 -0.90 -3.26 5.37
CA PHE A 15 0.45 -3.66 5.76
C PHE A 15 0.46 -4.60 6.97
N LEU A 16 -0.37 -4.35 7.99
CA LEU A 16 -0.50 -5.22 9.17
C LEU A 16 -1.12 -6.60 8.85
N LEU A 17 -1.86 -6.71 7.75
CA LEU A 17 -2.47 -7.98 7.31
C LEU A 17 -1.52 -8.85 6.48
N VAL A 18 -0.37 -8.30 6.05
CA VAL A 18 0.63 -9.04 5.27
C VAL A 18 1.25 -10.15 6.12
N ASN A 19 1.34 -11.34 5.53
CA ASN A 19 2.00 -12.53 6.06
C ASN A 19 2.48 -13.42 4.90
N ASP A 20 3.22 -14.49 5.22
CA ASP A 20 3.83 -15.38 4.21
C ASP A 20 2.82 -16.01 3.23
N SER A 21 1.56 -16.17 3.63
CA SER A 21 0.51 -16.75 2.78
C SER A 21 -0.06 -15.76 1.77
N ASN A 22 -0.02 -14.45 2.04
CA ASN A 22 -0.70 -13.44 1.21
C ASN A 22 0.24 -12.36 0.67
N VAL A 23 1.51 -12.34 1.08
CA VAL A 23 2.48 -11.30 0.72
C VAL A 23 2.58 -11.08 -0.80
N LYS A 24 2.65 -12.15 -1.59
CA LYS A 24 2.75 -12.05 -3.06
C LYS A 24 1.50 -11.44 -3.69
N GLN A 25 0.32 -11.81 -3.19
CA GLN A 25 -0.94 -11.30 -3.71
C GLN A 25 -1.12 -9.83 -3.33
N LEU A 26 -0.95 -9.50 -2.05
CA LEU A 26 -1.12 -8.13 -1.55
C LEU A 26 -0.10 -7.17 -2.18
N THR A 27 1.15 -7.60 -2.35
CA THR A 27 2.17 -6.78 -3.03
C THR A 27 1.74 -6.46 -4.47
N LYS A 28 1.19 -7.44 -5.19
CA LYS A 28 0.69 -7.21 -6.55
C LYS A 28 -0.48 -6.22 -6.56
N GLU A 29 -1.46 -6.40 -5.68
CA GLU A 29 -2.61 -5.49 -5.59
C GLU A 29 -2.19 -4.06 -5.25
N LEU A 30 -1.18 -3.88 -4.39
CA LEU A 30 -0.61 -2.57 -4.06
C LEU A 30 0.11 -1.93 -5.26
N ILE A 31 0.83 -2.71 -6.06
CA ILE A 31 1.47 -2.24 -7.30
C ILE A 31 0.41 -1.82 -8.33
N ASP A 32 -0.63 -2.63 -8.52
CA ASP A 32 -1.73 -2.31 -9.44
C ASP A 32 -2.44 -1.01 -8.97
N TYR A 33 -2.62 -0.83 -7.66
CA TYR A 33 -3.17 0.39 -7.09
C TYR A 33 -2.25 1.62 -7.25
N LEU A 34 -0.93 1.42 -7.25
CA LEU A 34 0.05 2.49 -7.44
C LEU A 34 -0.08 3.16 -8.82
N GLU A 35 -0.48 2.42 -9.85
CA GLU A 35 -0.63 2.98 -11.20
C GLU A 35 -1.70 4.08 -11.25
N VAL A 36 -2.82 3.86 -10.57
CA VAL A 36 -4.00 4.74 -10.57
C VAL A 36 -4.07 5.72 -9.39
N SER A 37 -3.13 5.64 -8.45
CA SER A 37 -3.10 6.49 -7.26
C SER A 37 -2.69 7.94 -7.54
N ASP A 38 -3.10 8.86 -6.66
CA ASP A 38 -2.70 10.26 -6.74
C ASP A 38 -1.20 10.43 -6.48
N PRO A 39 -0.50 11.38 -7.15
CA PRO A 39 0.94 11.59 -6.99
C PRO A 39 1.38 11.74 -5.54
N GLU A 40 0.64 12.50 -4.73
CA GLU A 40 0.93 12.71 -3.30
C GLU A 40 0.84 11.43 -2.46
N PHE A 41 0.07 10.43 -2.90
CA PHE A 41 -0.07 9.14 -2.22
C PHE A 41 0.91 8.09 -2.74
N LYS A 42 1.39 8.22 -3.98
CA LYS A 42 2.33 7.26 -4.59
C LYS A 42 3.62 7.12 -3.80
N ASP A 43 4.12 8.20 -3.20
CA ASP A 43 5.34 8.16 -2.38
C ASP A 43 5.16 7.27 -1.14
N ASP A 44 4.08 7.49 -0.38
CA ASP A 44 3.75 6.69 0.81
C ASP A 44 3.50 5.21 0.42
N LEU A 45 2.78 4.97 -0.67
CA LEU A 45 2.46 3.64 -1.16
C LEU A 45 3.72 2.88 -1.61
N THR A 46 4.60 3.53 -2.37
CA THR A 46 5.86 2.92 -2.85
C THR A 46 6.78 2.56 -1.68
N ALA A 47 6.91 3.45 -0.70
CA ALA A 47 7.70 3.18 0.50
C ALA A 47 7.18 1.94 1.25
N LYS A 48 5.85 1.80 1.39
CA LYS A 48 5.25 0.61 2.02
C LYS A 48 5.45 -0.66 1.21
N ILE A 49 5.36 -0.60 -0.12
CA ILE A 49 5.63 -1.75 -0.99
C ILE A 49 7.08 -2.22 -0.82
N CYS A 50 8.06 -1.31 -0.81
CA CYS A 50 9.46 -1.65 -0.58
C CYS A 50 9.67 -2.36 0.77
N LEU A 51 9.03 -1.89 1.84
CA LEU A 51 9.11 -2.51 3.17
C LEU A 51 8.49 -3.91 3.25
N ILE A 52 7.56 -4.25 2.35
CA ILE A 52 6.95 -5.59 2.30
C ILE A 52 7.88 -6.59 1.60
N VAL A 53 8.70 -6.12 0.64
CA VAL A 53 9.53 -6.96 -0.23
C VAL A 53 10.93 -7.20 0.36
N GLU A 54 11.40 -6.34 1.26
CA GLU A 54 12.64 -6.50 2.04
C GLU A 54 12.58 -7.69 3.02
#